data_AF-A0A545TBC5-F1
#
_entry.id   AF-A0A545TBC5-F1
#
_cell.length_a   1.000
_cell.length_b   1.000
_cell.length_c   1.000
_cell.angle_alpha   90.00
_cell.angle_beta   90.00
_cell.angle_gamma   90.00
#
_symmetry.space_group_name_H-M   'P 1'
#
loop_
_entity.id
_entity.type
_entity.pdbx_description
1 polymer ?
#
loop_
_entity_poly.entity_id
_entity_poly.type
_entity_poly.pdbx_seq_one_letter_code
_entity_poly.pdbx_strand_id
1 'polypeptide(L)'
;MSDNQAGTAPQEPAAGAEPKYNINLVQVADLGCGVLNQMFLKQPKDKAKLAFKNLKNGKSIKLGTLNLQRKKKDTEEVVGQIDVAVSLKLDRREFRGPVNFPSFQAAVQALLLRLTEHLRAKKDLNLLTDPHGAALIHVPGVIKIDDNYNVLVMVVQPEGHNAIAINLMFIDPDQYEQLRDKNKDAVAES
;
A
#
# COMPACT_ATOMS: atom_id res chain seq x y z
N MET A 1 7.88 -62.24 -38.75
CA MET A 1 6.46 -61.83 -38.76
C MET A 1 6.01 -61.82 -37.30
N SER A 2 5.70 -60.73 -36.63
CA SER A 2 5.65 -59.33 -37.01
C SER A 2 5.71 -58.50 -35.71
N ASP A 3 6.22 -57.28 -35.86
CA ASP A 3 5.97 -56.04 -35.12
C ASP A 3 4.77 -56.04 -34.13
N ASN A 4 4.93 -55.44 -32.95
CA ASN A 4 4.72 -53.99 -32.81
C ASN A 4 5.12 -53.44 -31.43
N GLN A 5 5.84 -52.32 -31.46
CA GLN A 5 6.17 -51.42 -30.35
C GLN A 5 5.01 -50.46 -30.04
N ALA A 6 4.98 -49.92 -28.82
CA ALA A 6 4.76 -48.51 -28.45
C ALA A 6 4.36 -48.50 -26.96
N GLY A 7 5.06 -47.87 -26.03
CA GLY A 7 5.70 -46.56 -26.12
C GLY A 7 5.17 -45.76 -24.93
N THR A 8 5.69 -46.04 -23.74
CA THR A 8 5.41 -45.27 -22.52
C THR A 8 6.00 -43.88 -22.69
N ALA A 9 5.12 -42.88 -22.84
CA ALA A 9 5.50 -41.47 -22.92
C ALA A 9 6.22 -41.02 -21.63
N PRO A 10 7.19 -40.09 -21.71
CA PRO A 10 7.80 -39.48 -20.54
C PRO A 10 6.76 -38.66 -19.77
N GLN A 11 6.64 -38.90 -18.46
CA GLN A 11 5.93 -38.00 -17.57
C GLN A 11 6.66 -36.64 -17.57
N GLU A 12 5.93 -35.62 -18.01
CA GLU A 12 6.28 -34.21 -17.91
C GLU A 12 6.59 -33.86 -16.44
N PRO A 13 7.72 -33.21 -16.12
CA PRO A 13 8.04 -32.86 -14.75
C PRO A 13 7.02 -31.84 -14.25
N ALA A 14 6.40 -32.16 -13.11
CA ALA A 14 5.49 -31.28 -12.39
C ALA A 14 6.11 -29.88 -12.27
N ALA A 15 5.38 -28.89 -12.79
CA ALA A 15 5.71 -27.48 -12.73
C ALA A 15 6.23 -27.12 -11.32
N GLY A 16 7.46 -26.62 -11.27
CA GLY A 16 8.11 -26.21 -10.04
C GLY A 16 7.23 -25.22 -9.29
N ALA A 17 6.95 -25.52 -8.02
CA ALA A 17 6.28 -24.59 -7.14
C ALA A 17 7.04 -23.25 -7.15
N GLU A 18 6.40 -22.19 -7.63
CA GLU A 18 7.00 -20.87 -7.66
C GLU A 18 7.50 -20.52 -6.25
N PRO A 19 8.74 -20.05 -6.10
CA PRO A 19 9.27 -19.67 -4.81
C PRO A 19 8.37 -18.59 -4.21
N LYS A 20 7.64 -18.93 -3.14
CA LYS A 20 6.84 -17.97 -2.37
C LYS A 20 7.77 -16.98 -1.69
N TYR A 21 7.93 -15.80 -2.26
CA TYR A 21 8.61 -14.68 -1.61
C TYR A 21 7.66 -14.08 -0.56
N ASN A 22 8.09 -14.08 0.70
CA ASN A 22 7.35 -13.44 1.77
C ASN A 22 7.67 -11.94 1.76
N ILE A 23 6.75 -11.12 1.25
CA ILE A 23 6.90 -9.66 1.27
C ILE A 23 6.76 -9.19 2.70
N ASN A 24 7.82 -8.56 3.22
CA ASN A 24 7.77 -7.94 4.54
C ASN A 24 6.96 -6.63 4.47
N LEU A 25 5.69 -6.69 4.86
CA LEU A 25 4.76 -5.54 4.84
C LEU A 25 5.25 -4.35 5.67
N VAL A 26 6.04 -4.58 6.72
CA VAL A 26 6.65 -3.49 7.52
C VAL A 26 7.69 -2.73 6.68
N GLN A 27 8.51 -3.44 5.90
CA GLN A 27 9.48 -2.80 4.99
C GLN A 27 8.76 -2.04 3.87
N VAL A 28 7.66 -2.58 3.33
CA VAL A 28 6.86 -1.88 2.32
C VAL A 28 6.21 -0.63 2.92
N ALA A 29 5.69 -0.70 4.15
CA ALA A 29 5.13 0.45 4.85
C ALA A 29 6.16 1.56 5.09
N ASP A 30 7.38 1.19 5.54
CA ASP A 30 8.48 2.13 5.76
C ASP A 30 8.95 2.78 4.44
N LEU A 31 9.08 1.98 3.37
CA LEU A 31 9.34 2.48 2.02
C LEU A 31 8.26 3.48 1.59
N GLY A 32 6.99 3.12 1.77
CA GLY A 32 5.84 3.98 1.50
C GLY A 32 5.96 5.31 2.25
N CYS A 33 6.31 5.27 3.54
CA CYS A 33 6.51 6.47 4.35
C CYS A 33 7.62 7.37 3.78
N GLY A 34 8.77 6.79 3.44
CA GLY A 34 9.90 7.51 2.85
C GLY A 34 9.53 8.18 1.52
N VAL A 35 8.86 7.44 0.63
CA VAL A 35 8.41 7.95 -0.68
C VAL A 35 7.41 9.09 -0.51
N LEU A 36 6.38 8.93 0.32
CA LEU A 36 5.34 9.93 0.51
C LEU A 36 5.91 11.21 1.13
N ASN A 37 6.81 11.07 2.11
CA ASN A 37 7.50 12.21 2.71
C ASN A 37 8.31 12.98 1.66
N GLN A 38 9.09 12.27 0.84
CA GLN A 38 9.90 12.89 -0.20
C GLN A 38 9.04 13.57 -1.27
N MET A 39 7.99 12.88 -1.74
CA MET A 39 7.17 13.32 -2.87
C MET A 39 6.11 14.36 -2.51
N PHE A 40 5.63 14.43 -1.27
CA PHE A 40 4.56 15.36 -0.93
C PHE A 40 4.94 16.39 0.13
N LEU A 41 5.97 16.14 0.94
CA LEU A 41 6.36 17.07 2.01
C LEU A 41 7.70 17.77 1.76
N LYS A 42 8.67 17.10 1.14
CA LYS A 42 10.04 17.65 0.95
C LYS A 42 10.32 18.22 -0.43
N GLN A 43 9.71 17.69 -1.49
CA GLN A 43 10.00 18.18 -2.83
C GLN A 43 9.39 19.57 -3.10
N PRO A 44 9.88 20.29 -4.12
CA PRO A 44 9.27 21.55 -4.57
C PRO A 44 7.76 21.46 -4.80
N LYS A 45 7.03 22.50 -4.39
CA LYS A 45 5.55 22.52 -4.32
C LYS A 45 4.87 22.28 -5.68
N ASP A 46 5.48 22.75 -6.76
CA ASP A 46 5.03 22.52 -8.14
C ASP A 46 5.08 21.04 -8.52
N LYS A 47 6.18 20.35 -8.20
CA LYS A 47 6.32 18.90 -8.43
C LYS A 47 5.35 18.08 -7.59
N ALA A 48 5.17 18.46 -6.32
CA ALA A 48 4.22 17.79 -5.43
C ALA A 48 2.77 17.94 -5.91
N LYS A 49 2.39 19.14 -6.37
CA LYS A 49 1.09 19.39 -7.00
C LYS A 49 0.89 18.60 -8.28
N LEU A 50 1.94 18.47 -9.11
CA LEU A 50 1.87 17.67 -10.34
C LEU A 50 1.66 16.18 -10.04
N ALA A 51 2.42 15.64 -9.09
CA ALA A 51 2.25 14.25 -8.63
C ALA A 51 0.83 14.02 -8.10
N PHE A 52 0.35 14.90 -7.23
CA PHE A 52 -1.03 14.84 -6.73
C PHE A 52 -2.06 14.93 -7.87
N LYS A 53 -1.88 15.82 -8.85
CA LYS A 53 -2.79 15.94 -10.00
C LYS A 53 -2.87 14.63 -10.78
N ASN A 54 -1.74 13.95 -10.98
CA ASN A 54 -1.71 12.64 -11.64
C ASN A 54 -2.50 11.60 -10.83
N LEU A 55 -2.25 11.49 -9.53
CA LEU A 55 -2.96 10.57 -8.64
C LEU A 55 -4.47 10.86 -8.57
N LYS A 56 -4.85 12.13 -8.40
CA LYS A 56 -6.25 12.59 -8.34
C LYS A 56 -7.04 12.22 -9.60
N ASN A 57 -6.35 12.19 -10.74
CA ASN A 57 -6.91 11.80 -12.05
C ASN A 57 -6.86 10.28 -12.30
N GLY A 58 -6.58 9.47 -11.27
CA GLY A 58 -6.56 8.00 -11.37
C GLY A 58 -5.30 7.42 -12.00
N LYS A 59 -4.27 8.23 -12.26
CA LYS A 59 -2.99 7.71 -12.78
C LYS A 59 -2.20 7.04 -11.65
N SER A 60 -1.54 5.93 -11.98
CA SER A 60 -0.53 5.33 -11.12
C SER A 60 0.83 6.02 -11.32
N ILE A 61 1.56 6.27 -10.24
CA ILE A 61 2.94 6.77 -10.27
C ILE A 61 3.88 5.59 -10.00
N LYS A 62 4.79 5.31 -10.93
CA LYS A 62 5.84 4.29 -10.72
C LYS A 62 6.86 4.83 -9.72
N LEU A 63 7.11 4.05 -8.66
CA LEU A 63 8.06 4.40 -7.59
C LEU A 63 9.42 3.73 -7.77
N GLY A 64 9.52 2.75 -8.66
CA GLY A 64 10.74 2.00 -8.95
C GLY A 64 10.55 0.51 -8.71
N THR A 65 11.63 -0.16 -8.32
CA THR A 65 11.66 -1.61 -8.12
C THR A 65 12.25 -1.92 -6.75
N LEU A 66 11.58 -2.76 -5.98
CA LEU A 66 12.08 -3.34 -4.74
C LEU A 66 12.85 -4.63 -5.07
N ASN A 67 14.12 -4.67 -4.71
CA ASN A 67 14.94 -5.86 -4.85
C ASN A 67 14.77 -6.74 -3.61
N LEU A 68 14.10 -7.88 -3.76
CA LEU A 68 13.91 -8.85 -2.69
C LEU A 68 14.89 -10.01 -2.86
N GLN A 69 15.81 -10.10 -1.92
CA GLN A 69 16.78 -11.20 -1.86
C GLN A 69 16.31 -12.25 -0.86
N ARG A 70 16.23 -13.50 -1.30
CA ARG A 70 16.02 -14.64 -0.43
C ARG A 70 17.39 -15.18 -0.03
N LYS A 71 17.69 -15.12 1.26
CA LYS A 71 18.86 -15.76 1.86
C LYS A 71 18.50 -17.14 2.38
N LYS A 72 19.47 -18.06 2.43
CA LYS A 72 19.32 -19.31 3.20
C LYS A 72 19.17 -18.96 4.69
N LYS A 73 18.40 -19.76 5.43
CA LYS A 73 18.20 -19.53 6.88
C LYS A 73 19.51 -19.68 7.67
N ASP A 74 20.41 -20.53 7.20
CA ASP A 74 21.60 -20.95 7.95
C ASP A 74 22.91 -20.36 7.40
N THR A 75 22.86 -19.64 6.28
CA THR A 75 24.02 -18.97 5.67
C THR A 75 23.59 -17.62 5.09
N GLU A 76 24.47 -16.61 5.11
CA GLU A 76 24.18 -15.31 4.46
C GLU A 76 24.14 -15.38 2.91
N GLU A 77 24.21 -16.59 2.35
CA GLU A 77 24.18 -16.88 0.92
C GLU A 77 22.81 -16.51 0.32
N VAL A 78 22.84 -15.66 -0.71
CA VAL A 78 21.65 -15.30 -1.50
C VAL A 78 21.33 -16.45 -2.45
N VAL A 79 20.16 -17.07 -2.27
CA VAL A 79 19.69 -18.22 -3.07
C VAL A 79 18.59 -17.85 -4.06
N GLY A 80 18.20 -16.59 -4.12
CA GLY A 80 17.27 -16.07 -5.11
C GLY A 80 17.10 -14.57 -4.98
N GLN A 81 16.83 -13.92 -6.10
CA GLN A 81 16.57 -12.49 -6.18
C GLN A 81 15.34 -12.28 -7.05
N ILE A 82 14.43 -11.42 -6.60
CA ILE A 82 13.27 -11.01 -7.39
C ILE A 82 13.15 -9.49 -7.34
N ASP A 83 12.85 -8.92 -8.49
CA ASP A 83 12.59 -7.51 -8.67
C ASP A 83 11.08 -7.28 -8.68
N VAL A 84 10.58 -6.55 -7.67
CA VAL A 84 9.16 -6.25 -7.52
C VAL A 84 8.91 -4.79 -7.90
N ALA A 85 8.17 -4.55 -8.98
CA ALA A 85 7.82 -3.19 -9.38
C ALA A 85 6.84 -2.58 -8.36
N VAL A 86 7.08 -1.33 -7.95
CA VAL A 86 6.26 -0.63 -6.97
C VAL A 86 5.59 0.57 -7.61
N SER A 87 4.28 0.71 -7.41
CA SER A 87 3.51 1.85 -7.87
C SER A 87 2.72 2.51 -6.74
N LEU A 88 2.36 3.78 -6.91
CA LEU A 88 1.52 4.55 -5.99
C LEU A 88 0.20 4.91 -6.65
N LYS A 89 -0.90 4.67 -5.94
CA LYS A 89 -2.27 5.00 -6.34
C LYS A 89 -2.98 5.80 -5.25
N LEU A 90 -4.08 6.44 -5.65
CA LEU A 90 -4.97 7.16 -4.76
C LEU A 90 -6.40 6.77 -5.05
N ASP A 91 -7.09 6.31 -4.02
CA ASP A 91 -8.52 6.14 -3.98
C ASP A 91 -9.14 7.22 -3.08
N ARG A 92 -9.99 8.06 -3.69
CA ARG A 92 -10.59 9.23 -3.06
C ARG A 92 -12.12 9.14 -2.98
N ARG A 93 -12.68 7.93 -3.12
CA ARG A 93 -14.14 7.72 -3.15
C ARG A 93 -14.85 8.25 -1.90
N GLU A 94 -14.27 8.00 -0.73
CA GLU A 94 -14.84 8.42 0.56
C GLU A 94 -14.36 9.80 1.04
N PHE A 95 -13.66 10.56 0.20
CA PHE A 95 -13.23 11.90 0.60
C PHE A 95 -14.42 12.86 0.63
N ARG A 96 -14.64 13.49 1.78
CA ARG A 96 -15.69 14.48 2.03
C ARG A 96 -15.13 15.89 1.88
N GLY A 97 -15.64 16.63 0.88
CA GLY A 97 -15.24 18.01 0.56
C GLY A 97 -14.38 18.14 -0.71
N PRO A 98 -13.84 19.34 -0.98
CA PRO A 98 -13.05 19.60 -2.19
C PRO A 98 -11.66 18.95 -2.13
N VAL A 99 -11.44 17.91 -2.94
CA VAL A 99 -10.13 17.23 -3.04
C VAL A 99 -9.10 18.13 -3.73
N ASN A 100 -8.36 18.92 -2.95
CA ASN A 100 -7.30 19.81 -3.43
C ASN A 100 -5.93 19.41 -2.84
N PHE A 101 -4.85 20.02 -3.34
CA PHE A 101 -3.50 19.65 -2.91
C PHE A 101 -3.27 19.92 -1.41
N PRO A 102 -3.61 21.09 -0.83
CA PRO A 102 -3.52 21.32 0.61
C PRO A 102 -4.21 20.24 1.46
N SER A 103 -5.47 19.92 1.15
CA SER A 103 -6.24 18.91 1.88
C SER A 103 -5.60 17.52 1.80
N PHE A 104 -5.14 17.13 0.61
CA PHE A 104 -4.43 15.87 0.41
C PHE A 104 -3.09 15.84 1.16
N GLN A 105 -2.31 16.92 1.09
CA GLN A 105 -1.02 17.03 1.75
C GLN A 105 -1.17 16.93 3.28
N ALA A 106 -2.21 17.56 3.84
CA ALA A 106 -2.56 17.43 5.26
C ALA A 106 -2.91 15.99 5.64
N ALA A 107 -3.69 15.29 4.81
CA ALA A 107 -4.02 13.87 5.06
C ALA A 107 -2.78 12.98 5.02
N VAL A 108 -1.89 13.17 4.04
CA VAL A 108 -0.62 12.44 3.96
C VAL A 108 0.27 12.74 5.17
N GLN A 109 0.36 14.00 5.60
CA GLN A 109 1.13 14.38 6.78
C GLN A 109 0.58 13.72 8.04
N ALA A 110 -0.74 13.71 8.23
CA ALA A 110 -1.39 13.04 9.36
C ALA A 110 -1.13 11.52 9.34
N LEU A 111 -1.22 10.88 8.17
CA LEU A 111 -0.92 9.46 8.02
C LEU A 111 0.55 9.15 8.36
N LEU A 112 1.48 9.94 7.83
CA LEU A 112 2.91 9.74 8.08
C LEU A 112 3.28 9.92 9.54
N LEU A 113 2.67 10.88 10.24
CA LEU A 113 2.88 11.05 11.67
C LEU A 113 2.53 9.75 12.43
N ARG A 114 1.36 9.18 12.15
CA ARG A 114 0.88 7.97 12.83
C ARG A 114 1.69 6.73 12.44
N LEU A 115 1.97 6.54 11.16
CA LEU A 115 2.80 5.40 10.71
C LEU A 115 4.21 5.46 11.29
N THR A 116 4.86 6.62 11.26
CA THR A 116 6.23 6.76 11.78
C THR A 116 6.30 6.59 13.29
N GLU A 117 5.28 7.03 14.04
CA GLU A 117 5.15 6.73 15.47
C GLU A 117 5.07 5.22 15.73
N HIS A 118 4.23 4.50 14.98
CA HIS A 118 4.10 3.04 15.12
C HIS A 118 5.39 2.31 14.76
N LEU A 119 6.01 2.66 13.61
CA LEU A 119 7.25 2.05 13.14
C LEU A 119 8.41 2.29 14.12
N ARG A 120 8.59 3.52 14.60
CA ARG A 120 9.66 3.87 15.56
C ARG A 120 9.48 3.15 16.90
N ALA A 121 8.24 3.08 17.38
CA ALA A 121 7.91 2.40 18.63
C ALA A 121 7.85 0.87 18.47
N LYS A 122 8.09 0.33 17.27
CA LYS A 122 7.93 -1.10 16.92
C LYS A 122 6.57 -1.65 17.36
N LYS A 123 5.54 -0.80 17.31
CA LYS A 123 4.16 -1.20 17.60
C LYS A 123 3.63 -2.01 16.44
N ASP A 124 2.62 -2.82 16.73
CA ASP A 124 1.86 -3.48 15.68
C ASP A 124 1.26 -2.44 14.73
N LEU A 125 1.37 -2.71 13.43
CA LEU A 125 0.75 -1.94 12.35
C LEU A 125 -0.71 -2.31 12.13
N ASN A 126 -1.24 -3.29 12.90
CA ASN A 126 -2.61 -3.78 12.84
C ASN A 126 -3.00 -4.10 11.39
N LEU A 127 -2.26 -5.03 10.80
CA LEU A 127 -2.40 -5.41 9.39
C LEU A 127 -3.67 -6.24 9.19
N LEU A 128 -4.56 -5.77 8.32
CA LEU A 128 -5.74 -6.51 7.90
C LEU A 128 -5.54 -6.99 6.46
N THR A 129 -5.45 -8.31 6.26
CA THR A 129 -5.21 -8.90 4.93
C THR A 129 -6.48 -9.54 4.40
N ASP A 130 -6.81 -9.28 3.14
CA ASP A 130 -7.93 -9.92 2.47
C ASP A 130 -7.53 -11.26 1.81
N PRO A 131 -8.50 -12.09 1.39
CA PRO A 131 -8.22 -13.36 0.71
C PRO A 131 -7.47 -13.21 -0.63
N HIS A 132 -7.47 -12.03 -1.23
CA HIS A 132 -6.78 -11.71 -2.49
C HIS A 132 -5.35 -11.22 -2.27
N GLY A 133 -4.89 -11.13 -1.02
CA GLY A 133 -3.54 -10.75 -0.63
C GLY A 133 -3.33 -9.24 -0.50
N ALA A 134 -4.38 -8.41 -0.56
CA ALA A 134 -4.27 -7.01 -0.24
C ALA A 134 -4.16 -6.83 1.28
N ALA A 135 -3.19 -6.04 1.73
CA ALA A 135 -2.94 -5.77 3.14
C ALA A 135 -3.20 -4.30 3.46
N LEU A 136 -4.25 -4.04 4.24
CA LEU A 136 -4.55 -2.75 4.83
C LEU A 136 -3.70 -2.54 6.08
N ILE A 137 -2.96 -1.43 6.14
CA ILE A 137 -2.28 -0.96 7.34
C ILE A 137 -3.25 -0.10 8.13
N HIS A 138 -3.80 -0.64 9.22
CA HIS A 138 -4.84 0.01 10.00
C HIS A 138 -4.28 1.02 11.01
N VAL A 139 -3.47 1.96 10.49
CA VAL A 139 -2.92 3.11 11.21
C VAL A 139 -3.36 4.38 10.46
N PRO A 140 -4.59 4.85 10.69
CA PRO A 140 -5.17 5.93 9.89
C PRO A 140 -4.58 7.30 10.21
N GLY A 141 -4.39 8.10 9.17
CA GLY A 141 -4.27 9.56 9.28
C GLY A 141 -5.65 10.20 9.22
N VAL A 142 -5.97 11.07 10.17
CA VAL A 142 -7.28 11.74 10.25
C VAL A 142 -7.09 13.24 10.15
N ILE A 143 -7.87 13.88 9.29
CA ILE A 143 -7.97 15.34 9.22
C ILE A 143 -9.43 15.78 9.29
N LYS A 144 -9.68 17.00 9.78
CA LYS A 144 -10.98 17.67 9.71
C LYS A 144 -10.87 18.83 8.72
N ILE A 145 -11.77 18.89 7.75
CA ILE A 145 -11.88 19.99 6.77
C ILE A 145 -13.32 20.49 6.86
N ASP A 146 -13.48 21.76 7.21
CA ASP A 146 -14.78 22.31 7.62
C ASP A 146 -15.38 21.39 8.69
N ASP A 147 -16.58 20.83 8.50
CA ASP A 147 -17.19 19.88 9.42
C ASP A 147 -17.05 18.41 9.04
N ASN A 148 -16.21 18.09 8.06
CA ASN A 148 -16.02 16.74 7.58
C ASN A 148 -14.70 16.13 8.05
N TYR A 149 -14.78 14.99 8.75
CA TYR A 149 -13.62 14.13 8.93
C TYR A 149 -13.29 13.39 7.63
N ASN A 150 -11.99 13.29 7.34
CA ASN A 150 -11.45 12.50 6.25
C ASN A 150 -10.38 11.57 6.82
N VAL A 151 -10.52 10.27 6.55
CA VAL A 151 -9.61 9.24 7.05
C VAL A 151 -8.83 8.64 5.90
N LEU A 152 -7.50 8.74 5.97
CA LEU A 152 -6.59 8.18 4.98
C LEU A 152 -5.84 6.97 5.57
N VAL A 153 -5.78 5.89 4.81
CA VAL A 153 -5.01 4.68 5.14
C VAL A 153 -4.08 4.29 4.00
N MET A 154 -3.13 3.40 4.29
CA MET A 154 -2.25 2.78 3.30
C MET A 154 -2.66 1.32 3.10
N VAL A 155 -2.86 0.92 1.85
CA VAL A 155 -3.12 -0.46 1.45
C VAL A 155 -2.00 -0.93 0.52
N VAL A 156 -1.45 -2.10 0.78
CA VAL A 156 -0.49 -2.76 -0.12
C VAL A 156 -1.24 -3.83 -0.89
N GLN A 157 -1.31 -3.69 -2.21
CA GLN A 157 -2.06 -4.59 -3.07
C GLN A 157 -1.12 -5.26 -4.08
N PRO A 158 -1.13 -6.59 -4.22
CA PRO A 158 -0.45 -7.28 -5.31
C PRO A 158 -1.01 -6.84 -6.68
N GLU A 159 -0.12 -6.63 -7.65
CA GLU A 159 -0.48 -6.31 -9.03
C GLU A 159 0.20 -7.27 -10.00
N GLY A 160 -0.58 -8.08 -10.71
CA GLY A 160 -0.04 -9.00 -11.72
C GLY A 160 1.13 -9.85 -11.21
N HIS A 161 2.12 -10.07 -12.07
CA HIS A 161 3.33 -10.81 -11.72
C HIS A 161 4.43 -9.85 -11.27
N ASN A 162 4.99 -10.07 -10.08
CA ASN A 162 6.10 -9.29 -9.50
C ASN A 162 5.86 -7.77 -9.45
N ALA A 163 4.64 -7.33 -9.16
CA ALA A 163 4.39 -5.93 -8.85
C ALA A 163 3.45 -5.77 -7.67
N ILE A 164 3.57 -4.61 -7.01
CA ILE A 164 2.68 -4.18 -5.94
C ILE A 164 2.29 -2.71 -6.14
N ALA A 165 1.08 -2.37 -5.73
CA ALA A 165 0.65 -1.00 -5.56
C ALA A 165 0.55 -0.66 -4.07
N ILE A 166 1.14 0.48 -3.71
CA ILE A 166 0.78 1.19 -2.49
C ILE A 166 -0.41 2.07 -2.86
N ASN A 167 -1.58 1.79 -2.30
CA ASN A 167 -2.79 2.56 -2.50
C ASN A 167 -3.06 3.42 -1.26
N LEU A 168 -3.08 4.73 -1.47
CA LEU A 168 -3.59 5.68 -0.49
C LEU A 168 -5.12 5.69 -0.62
N MET A 169 -5.83 5.20 0.39
CA MET A 169 -7.29 5.05 0.31
C MET A 169 -7.96 5.91 1.37
N PHE A 170 -8.87 6.78 0.94
CA PHE A 170 -9.82 7.40 1.85
C PHE A 170 -10.91 6.38 2.21
N ILE A 171 -11.16 6.23 3.51
CA ILE A 171 -12.20 5.36 4.06
C ILE A 171 -13.28 6.23 4.70
N ASP A 172 -14.51 5.71 4.68
CA ASP A 172 -15.64 6.32 5.37
C ASP A 172 -15.32 6.56 6.86
N PRO A 173 -15.29 7.81 7.34
CA PRO A 173 -14.97 8.12 8.73
C PRO A 173 -15.95 7.50 9.73
N ASP A 174 -17.18 7.18 9.32
CA ASP A 174 -18.19 6.62 10.22
C ASP A 174 -17.90 5.15 10.60
N GLN A 175 -16.95 4.51 9.92
CA GLN A 175 -16.37 3.22 10.30
C GLN A 175 -15.49 3.31 11.57
N TYR A 176 -15.14 4.52 12.00
CA TYR A 176 -14.34 4.77 13.19
C TYR A 176 -15.22 5.34 14.31
N GLU A 177 -15.48 4.53 15.34
CA GLU A 177 -16.36 4.89 16.46
C GLU A 177 -16.01 6.23 17.11
N GLN A 178 -14.71 6.51 17.29
CA GLN A 178 -14.20 7.74 17.91
C GLN A 178 -14.48 9.02 17.10
N LEU A 179 -14.76 8.88 15.80
CA LEU A 179 -15.10 9.99 14.91
C LEU A 179 -16.61 10.13 14.75
N ARG A 180 -17.35 9.01 14.83
CA ARG A 180 -18.81 8.99 14.76
C ARG A 180 -19.46 9.81 15.89
N ASP A 181 -18.95 9.71 17.11
CA ASP A 181 -19.51 10.43 18.26
C ASP A 181 -19.24 11.95 18.16
N LYS A 182 -18.07 12.34 17.68
CA LYS A 182 -17.71 13.76 17.47
C LYS A 182 -18.49 14.43 16.33
N ASN A 183 -18.95 13.66 15.35
CA ASN A 183 -19.84 14.15 14.29
C ASN A 183 -21.26 14.40 14.80
N LYS A 184 -21.77 13.59 15.75
CA LYS A 184 -23.11 13.78 16.31
C LYS A 184 -23.23 15.06 17.14
N ASP A 185 -22.19 15.39 17.90
CA ASP A 185 -22.19 16.59 18.74
C ASP A 185 -22.17 17.88 17.88
N ALA A 186 -21.46 17.88 16.76
CA ALA A 186 -21.40 19.06 15.86
C ALA A 186 -22.73 19.36 15.15
N VAL A 187 -23.54 18.33 14.86
CA VAL A 187 -24.85 18.48 14.20
C VAL A 187 -25.97 18.78 15.20
N ALA A 188 -25.79 18.47 16.48
CA ALA A 188 -26.76 18.77 17.53
C ALA A 188 -26.72 20.24 18.02
N GLU A 189 -25.66 20.98 17.69
CA GLU A 189 -25.46 22.40 18.08
C GLU A 189 -25.66 23.40 16.91
N SER A 190 -26.12 22.96 15.74
CA SER A 190 -26.38 23.83 14.56
C SER A 190 -27.86 24.07 14.25
#